data_AF-A0A7X7MVM9-F1
#
_entry.id   AF-A0A7X7MVM9-F1
#
_cell.length_a   1.000
_cell.length_b   1.000
_cell.length_c   1.000
_cell.angle_alpha   90.00
_cell.angle_beta   90.00
_cell.angle_gamma   90.00
#
_symmetry.space_group_name_H-M   'P 1'
#
loop_
_entity.id
_entity.type
_entity.pdbx_description
1 polymer ?
#
loop_
_entity_poly.entity_id
_entity_poly.type
_entity_poly.pdbx_seq_one_letter_code
_entity_poly.pdbx_strand_id
1 'polypeptide(L)'
;MEEGREKMFCSYCGSQVIMTNENEYIYRHIDEAGIKQAETDRIVKLRELEMESQENGTKKILIAVWLVSTAVLLLLGVIGMNTDSEGLMMCMLLGMCVGMWGGIGIFGLGKKKKRTVVSADEAIISESMANYNDKNFNTIAMLYKSAGFMNVNTVPMNDLNLFTMKNNGKVDSVSINGEEDFDEGDVFSKNSHITITYHSGK
;
A
#
# COMPACT_ATOMS: atom_id res chain seq x y z
N MET A 1 -41.84 -18.09 36.03
CA MET A 1 -41.15 -19.37 36.20
C MET A 1 -39.70 -19.05 36.54
N GLU A 2 -39.38 -19.04 37.84
CA GLU A 2 -38.01 -18.94 38.39
C GLU A 2 -37.82 -20.15 39.31
N GLU A 3 -37.97 -21.35 38.76
CA GLU A 3 -37.84 -22.61 39.51
C GLU A 3 -36.36 -22.99 39.53
N GLY A 4 -35.71 -22.84 40.70
CA GLY A 4 -34.41 -23.47 40.94
C GLY A 4 -33.38 -22.70 41.76
N ARG A 5 -33.60 -21.41 42.10
CA ARG A 5 -32.65 -20.69 42.98
C ARG A 5 -32.98 -20.94 44.44
N GLU A 6 -32.13 -21.70 45.14
CA GLU A 6 -32.19 -21.89 46.59
C GLU A 6 -32.08 -20.53 47.29
N LYS A 7 -33.19 -20.08 47.86
CA LYS A 7 -33.33 -18.82 48.59
C LYS A 7 -33.29 -19.17 50.07
N MET A 8 -32.28 -18.69 50.78
CA MET A 8 -32.14 -18.89 52.22
C MET A 8 -32.46 -17.59 52.97
N PHE A 9 -32.95 -17.73 54.20
CA PHE A 9 -33.36 -16.62 55.05
C PHE A 9 -32.41 -16.50 56.23
N CYS A 10 -31.98 -15.28 56.54
CA CYS A 10 -31.17 -15.02 57.72
C CYS A 10 -32.01 -15.26 58.98
N SER A 11 -31.55 -16.14 59.88
CA SER A 11 -32.27 -16.56 61.09
C SER A 11 -32.44 -15.47 62.16
N TYR A 12 -31.70 -14.37 62.08
CA TYR A 12 -31.75 -13.30 63.07
C TYR A 12 -32.59 -12.09 62.65
N CYS A 13 -32.62 -11.76 61.36
CA CYS A 13 -33.30 -10.56 60.85
C CYS A 13 -34.35 -10.86 59.77
N GLY A 14 -34.48 -12.11 59.34
CA GLY A 14 -35.51 -12.53 58.38
C GLY A 14 -35.31 -12.03 56.95
N SER A 15 -34.25 -11.26 56.66
CA SER A 15 -33.96 -10.81 55.30
C SER A 15 -33.56 -11.98 54.41
N GLN A 16 -34.11 -11.98 53.19
CA GLN A 16 -33.86 -12.99 52.17
C GLN A 16 -32.50 -12.75 51.50
N VAL A 17 -31.67 -13.79 51.44
CA VAL A 17 -30.37 -13.75 50.78
C VAL A 17 -30.34 -14.82 49.68
N ILE A 18 -29.95 -14.41 48.48
CA ILE A 18 -29.83 -15.30 47.33
C ILE A 18 -28.38 -15.79 47.29
N MET A 19 -28.18 -17.10 47.41
CA MET A 19 -26.85 -17.69 47.30
C MET A 19 -26.56 -17.97 45.82
N THR A 20 -25.70 -17.15 45.20
CA THR A 20 -25.18 -17.42 43.85
C THR A 20 -24.12 -18.49 43.97
N ASN A 21 -24.35 -19.67 43.38
CA ASN A 21 -23.41 -20.78 43.39
C ASN A 21 -22.06 -20.36 42.79
N GLU A 22 -21.04 -20.28 43.63
CA GLU A 22 -19.69 -19.80 43.28
C GLU A 22 -18.91 -20.79 42.39
N ASN A 23 -19.44 -22.00 42.17
CA ASN A 23 -18.78 -23.08 41.42
C ASN A 23 -19.14 -23.14 39.92
N GLU A 24 -19.79 -22.12 39.35
CA GLU A 24 -20.06 -22.07 37.91
C GLU A 24 -18.82 -21.55 37.16
N TYR A 25 -17.86 -22.45 36.90
CA TYR A 25 -16.70 -22.15 36.05
C TYR A 25 -17.18 -21.98 34.61
N ILE A 26 -17.33 -20.73 34.18
CA ILE A 26 -17.58 -20.41 32.77
C ILE A 26 -16.31 -20.73 31.98
N TYR A 27 -16.20 -21.97 31.48
CA TYR A 27 -15.16 -22.37 30.55
C TYR A 27 -15.44 -21.74 29.19
N ARG A 28 -14.95 -20.51 28.98
CA ARG A 28 -14.90 -19.93 27.65
C ARG A 28 -13.78 -20.64 26.90
N HIS A 29 -14.13 -21.53 25.97
CA HIS A 29 -13.15 -22.13 25.07
C HIS A 29 -12.64 -21.02 24.14
N ILE A 30 -11.56 -20.39 24.56
CA ILE A 30 -10.91 -19.35 23.78
C ILE A 30 -10.11 -20.08 22.69
N ASP A 31 -10.47 -19.83 21.43
CA ASP A 31 -9.75 -20.40 20.31
C ASP A 31 -8.34 -19.78 20.24
N GLU A 32 -7.36 -20.48 20.81
CA GLU A 32 -5.98 -20.01 20.93
C GLU A 32 -5.36 -19.68 19.57
N ALA A 33 -5.82 -20.35 18.50
CA ALA A 33 -5.34 -20.12 17.14
C ALA A 33 -5.70 -18.72 16.64
N GLY A 34 -6.94 -18.26 16.87
CA GLY A 34 -7.41 -16.94 16.47
C GLY A 34 -6.74 -15.80 17.25
N ILE A 35 -6.47 -16.01 18.54
CA ILE A 35 -5.76 -15.01 19.35
C ILE A 35 -4.31 -14.87 18.90
N LYS A 36 -3.61 -15.98 18.65
CA LYS A 36 -2.22 -15.95 18.15
C LYS A 36 -2.12 -15.25 16.80
N GLN A 37 -3.05 -15.49 15.89
CA GLN A 37 -3.10 -14.78 14.60
C GLN A 37 -3.31 -13.28 14.79
N ALA A 38 -4.25 -12.87 15.63
CA ALA A 38 -4.51 -11.45 15.92
C ALA A 38 -3.31 -10.75 16.56
N GLU A 39 -2.55 -11.42 17.42
CA GLU A 39 -1.30 -10.89 17.98
C GLU A 39 -0.22 -10.74 16.91
N THR A 40 0.00 -11.76 16.08
CA THR A 40 0.99 -11.69 14.99
C THR A 40 0.66 -10.58 14.00
N ASP A 41 -0.61 -10.42 13.63
CA ASP A 41 -1.08 -9.39 12.71
C ASP A 41 -0.85 -7.98 13.27
N ARG A 42 -1.18 -7.77 14.56
CA ARG A 42 -0.90 -6.50 15.26
C ARG A 42 0.60 -6.18 15.29
N ILE A 43 1.45 -7.18 15.56
CA ILE A 43 2.90 -6.99 15.60
C ILE A 43 3.44 -6.63 14.22
N VAL A 44 3.01 -7.30 13.15
CA VAL A 44 3.41 -6.99 11.78
C VAL A 44 3.01 -5.57 11.40
N LYS A 45 1.76 -5.17 11.66
CA LYS A 45 1.26 -3.82 11.39
C LYS A 45 2.03 -2.73 12.15
N LEU A 46 2.38 -2.97 13.41
CA LEU A 46 3.21 -2.04 14.20
C LEU A 46 4.62 -1.89 13.59
N ARG A 47 5.25 -2.98 13.15
CA ARG A 47 6.57 -2.94 12.50
C ARG A 47 6.55 -2.19 11.17
N GLU A 48 5.49 -2.33 10.39
CA GLU A 48 5.33 -1.59 9.14
C GLU A 48 5.23 -0.08 9.38
N LEU A 49 4.44 0.35 10.37
CA LEU A 49 4.32 1.76 10.74
C LEU A 49 5.65 2.32 11.27
N GLU A 50 6.40 1.54 12.04
CA GLU A 50 7.75 1.91 12.50
C GLU A 50 8.69 2.16 11.30
N MET A 51 8.74 1.23 10.34
CA MET A 51 9.56 1.37 9.13
C MET A 51 9.14 2.59 8.29
N GLU A 52 7.84 2.84 8.14
CA GLU A 52 7.31 3.99 7.40
C GLU A 52 7.73 5.31 8.08
N SER A 53 7.63 5.37 9.41
CA SER A 53 8.05 6.54 10.19
C SER A 53 9.56 6.81 10.05
N GLN A 54 10.37 5.74 9.99
CA GLN A 54 11.82 5.82 9.86
C GLN A 54 12.25 6.24 8.44
N GLU A 55 11.61 5.69 7.40
CA GLU A 55 11.87 6.06 6.02
C GLU A 55 11.47 7.54 5.76
N ASN A 56 10.31 7.96 6.25
CA ASN A 56 9.89 9.35 6.14
C ASN A 56 10.79 10.30 6.93
N GLY A 57 11.28 9.87 8.11
CA GLY A 57 12.25 10.63 8.90
C GLY A 57 13.57 10.84 8.17
N THR A 58 14.15 9.76 7.64
CA THR A 58 15.42 9.80 6.90
C THR A 58 15.32 10.63 5.61
N LYS A 59 14.23 10.50 4.83
CA LYS A 59 13.98 11.34 3.66
C LYS A 59 13.92 12.82 4.02
N LYS A 60 13.22 13.19 5.09
CA LYS A 60 13.15 14.58 5.58
C LYS A 60 14.53 15.12 5.97
N ILE A 61 15.34 14.31 6.64
CA ILE A 61 16.71 14.67 7.01
C ILE A 61 17.58 14.87 5.75
N LEU A 62 17.52 13.96 4.79
CA LEU A 62 18.27 14.07 3.53
C LEU A 62 17.86 15.32 2.72
N ILE A 63 16.57 15.62 2.64
CA ILE A 63 16.06 16.85 2.02
C ILE A 63 16.61 18.08 2.74
N ALA A 64 16.56 18.10 4.08
CA ALA A 64 17.05 19.22 4.88
C ALA A 64 18.56 19.44 4.69
N VAL A 65 19.37 18.38 4.75
CA VAL A 65 20.82 18.44 4.52
C VAL A 65 21.14 18.96 3.11
N TRP A 66 20.40 18.49 2.10
CA TRP A 66 20.58 18.93 0.73
C TRP A 66 20.23 20.42 0.54
N LEU A 67 19.09 20.89 1.07
CA LEU A 67 18.70 22.29 1.02
C LEU A 67 19.72 23.20 1.71
N VAL A 68 20.23 22.78 2.87
CA VAL A 68 21.27 23.51 3.59
C VAL A 68 22.57 23.56 2.78
N SER A 69 23.00 22.46 2.19
CA SER A 69 24.20 22.41 1.35
C SER A 69 24.11 23.36 0.15
N THR A 70 22.97 23.37 -0.54
CA THR A 70 22.74 24.28 -1.67
C THR A 70 22.72 25.75 -1.22
N ALA A 71 22.07 26.05 -0.09
CA ALA A 71 22.02 27.41 0.45
C ALA A 71 23.41 27.94 0.83
N VAL A 72 24.26 27.11 1.46
CA VAL A 72 25.63 27.49 1.83
C VAL A 72 26.48 27.82 0.59
N LEU A 73 26.39 27.01 -0.47
CA LEU A 73 27.14 27.26 -1.72
C LEU A 73 26.73 28.57 -2.39
N LEU A 74 25.44 28.90 -2.37
CA LEU A 74 24.92 30.16 -2.92
C LEU A 74 25.38 31.37 -2.11
N LEU A 75 25.38 31.28 -0.76
CA LEU A 75 25.86 32.36 0.11
C LEU A 75 27.35 32.64 -0.10
N LEU A 76 28.19 31.61 -0.26
CA LEU A 76 29.61 31.77 -0.60
C LEU A 76 29.79 32.42 -1.98
N GLY A 77 28.93 32.07 -2.94
CA GLY A 77 28.89 32.71 -4.25
C GLY A 77 28.66 34.22 -4.18
N VAL A 78 27.66 34.66 -3.40
CA VAL A 78 27.33 36.08 -3.22
C VAL A 78 28.48 36.87 -2.58
N ILE A 79 29.19 36.27 -1.62
CA ILE A 79 30.37 36.90 -1.00
C ILE A 79 31.48 37.06 -2.05
N GLY A 80 31.68 36.06 -2.91
CA GLY A 80 32.65 36.12 -4.01
C GLY A 80 32.47 37.28 -4.97
N MET A 81 31.22 37.68 -5.22
CA MET A 81 30.88 38.84 -6.04
C MET A 81 31.34 40.17 -5.43
N ASN A 82 31.50 40.24 -4.10
CA ASN A 82 31.93 41.45 -3.40
C ASN A 82 33.45 41.54 -3.27
N THR A 83 34.15 40.42 -3.35
CA THR A 83 35.60 40.32 -3.12
C THR A 83 36.39 40.07 -4.42
N ASP A 84 35.74 40.12 -5.58
CA ASP A 84 36.28 39.80 -6.91
C ASP A 84 37.11 38.50 -6.94
N SER A 85 36.68 37.51 -6.14
CA SER A 85 37.37 36.22 -6.02
C SER A 85 36.77 35.23 -7.01
N GLU A 86 37.55 34.86 -8.03
CA GLU A 86 37.11 33.91 -9.06
C GLU A 86 36.69 32.55 -8.46
N GLY A 87 37.39 32.08 -7.42
CA GLY A 87 37.09 30.81 -6.76
C GLY A 87 35.74 30.79 -6.03
N LEU A 88 35.37 31.91 -5.40
CA LEU A 88 34.08 32.04 -4.73
C LEU A 88 32.94 32.22 -5.74
N MET A 89 33.20 32.89 -6.87
CA MET A 89 32.23 33.04 -7.96
C MET A 89 31.81 31.69 -8.56
N MET A 90 32.73 30.72 -8.66
CA MET A 90 32.42 29.36 -9.14
C MET A 90 31.49 28.57 -8.20
N CYS A 91 31.42 28.92 -6.92
CA CYS A 91 30.51 28.26 -5.96
C CYS A 91 29.03 28.50 -6.30
N MET A 92 28.70 29.61 -6.95
CA MET A 92 27.33 29.92 -7.36
C MET A 92 26.82 28.95 -8.44
N LEU A 93 27.66 28.66 -9.44
CA LEU A 93 27.33 27.70 -10.51
C LEU A 93 27.22 26.27 -9.97
N LEU A 94 28.13 25.87 -9.08
CA LEU A 94 28.07 24.56 -8.42
C LEU A 94 26.82 24.41 -7.55
N GLY A 95 26.44 25.47 -6.81
CA GLY A 95 25.19 25.49 -6.04
C GLY A 95 23.95 25.28 -6.91
N MET A 96 23.88 25.91 -8.09
CA MET A 96 22.78 25.70 -9.04
C MET A 96 22.77 24.26 -9.59
N CYS A 97 23.92 23.69 -9.93
CA CYS A 97 24.01 22.31 -10.41
C CYS A 97 23.58 21.30 -9.34
N VAL A 98 24.07 21.44 -8.10
CA VAL A 98 23.69 20.56 -6.97
C VAL A 98 22.20 20.72 -6.64
N GLY A 99 21.67 21.93 -6.73
CA GLY A 99 20.24 22.24 -6.58
C GLY A 99 19.35 21.65 -7.69
N MET A 100 19.84 21.57 -8.93
CA MET A 100 19.04 21.02 -10.03
C MET A 100 19.08 19.49 -10.06
N TRP A 101 20.27 18.90 -9.94
CA TRP A 101 20.46 17.45 -10.01
C TRP A 101 19.99 16.73 -8.73
N GLY A 102 20.21 17.32 -7.56
CA GLY A 102 19.75 16.72 -6.29
C GLY A 102 18.22 16.76 -6.15
N GLY A 103 17.56 17.77 -6.73
CA GLY A 103 16.10 17.83 -6.79
C GLY A 103 15.52 16.67 -7.57
N ILE A 104 16.06 16.34 -8.75
CA ILE A 104 15.60 15.21 -9.56
C ILE A 104 15.80 13.87 -8.85
N GLY A 105 16.92 13.67 -8.13
CA GLY A 105 17.16 12.43 -7.39
C GLY A 105 16.25 12.23 -6.18
N ILE A 106 15.95 13.32 -5.44
CA ILE A 106 15.18 13.26 -4.19
C ILE A 106 13.65 13.36 -4.45
N PHE A 107 13.22 14.17 -5.42
CA PHE A 107 11.80 14.28 -5.83
C PHE A 107 11.42 13.29 -6.93
N GLY A 108 12.34 12.92 -7.81
CA GLY A 108 12.06 12.10 -9.00
C GLY A 108 12.15 10.60 -8.78
N LEU A 109 12.67 10.12 -7.65
CA LEU A 109 12.73 8.69 -7.33
C LEU A 109 12.05 8.39 -6.00
N GLY A 110 10.77 8.03 -6.07
CA GLY A 110 10.21 7.11 -5.08
C GLY A 110 8.88 7.53 -4.48
N LYS A 111 7.80 7.37 -5.25
CA LYS A 111 6.60 6.75 -4.67
C LYS A 111 6.95 5.28 -4.39
N LYS A 112 7.66 4.99 -3.29
CA LYS A 112 7.76 3.60 -2.80
C LYS A 112 6.44 3.29 -2.12
N LYS A 113 5.56 2.60 -2.86
CA LYS A 113 4.19 2.27 -2.44
C LYS A 113 4.19 1.08 -1.48
N LYS A 114 3.29 1.19 -0.52
CA LYS A 114 3.14 0.44 0.72
C LYS A 114 2.86 -1.04 0.45
N ARG A 115 3.69 -1.97 0.92
CA ARG A 115 3.23 -3.36 1.11
C ARG A 115 2.28 -3.33 2.30
N THR A 116 0.99 -3.34 2.00
CA THR A 116 -0.06 -3.41 3.02
C THR A 116 -0.28 -4.88 3.35
N VAL A 117 -0.40 -5.22 4.64
CA VAL A 117 -0.93 -6.51 5.06
C VAL A 117 -2.26 -6.75 4.34
N VAL A 118 -2.24 -7.70 3.42
CA VAL A 118 -3.38 -8.00 2.55
C VAL A 118 -4.38 -8.82 3.36
N SER A 119 -5.56 -8.26 3.60
CA SER A 119 -6.69 -9.03 4.14
C SER A 119 -6.99 -10.23 3.24
N ALA A 120 -7.57 -11.30 3.77
CA ALA A 120 -7.88 -12.52 3.01
C ALA A 120 -8.71 -12.24 1.73
N ASP A 121 -9.46 -11.13 1.70
CA ASP A 121 -10.35 -10.73 0.60
C ASP A 121 -9.75 -9.68 -0.35
N GLU A 122 -8.48 -9.31 -0.16
CA GLU A 122 -7.78 -8.31 -0.96
C GLU A 122 -6.65 -8.95 -1.78
N ALA A 123 -6.28 -8.31 -2.89
CA ALA A 123 -5.18 -8.72 -3.76
C ALA A 123 -4.30 -7.52 -4.10
N ILE A 124 -2.99 -7.75 -4.11
CA ILE A 124 -2.00 -6.76 -4.55
C ILE A 124 -1.78 -6.89 -6.05
N ILE A 125 -1.73 -5.77 -6.76
CA ILE A 125 -1.29 -5.70 -8.15
C ILE A 125 0.20 -5.97 -8.24
N SER A 126 0.60 -7.03 -8.94
CA SER A 126 2.01 -7.34 -9.20
C SER A 126 2.58 -6.49 -10.33
N GLU A 127 3.91 -6.37 -10.40
CA GLU A 127 4.62 -5.73 -11.52
C GLU A 127 4.13 -6.24 -12.88
N SER A 128 3.93 -7.56 -12.98
CA SER A 128 3.47 -8.22 -14.19
C SER A 128 2.02 -7.89 -14.60
N MET A 129 1.18 -7.44 -13.65
CA MET A 129 -0.20 -6.99 -13.90
C MET A 129 -0.24 -5.53 -14.31
N ALA A 130 0.61 -4.68 -13.71
CA ALA A 130 0.74 -3.27 -14.06
C ALA A 130 1.46 -3.09 -15.41
N ASN A 131 2.46 -3.92 -15.69
CA ASN A 131 3.20 -3.90 -16.96
C ASN A 131 2.62 -4.94 -17.94
N TYR A 132 1.48 -4.61 -18.54
CA TYR A 132 0.75 -5.44 -19.50
C TYR A 132 1.08 -5.15 -20.97
N ASN A 133 1.88 -4.13 -21.25
CA ASN A 133 2.26 -3.73 -22.61
C ASN A 133 2.81 -4.92 -23.41
N ASP A 134 2.35 -5.07 -24.65
CA ASP A 134 2.73 -6.14 -25.59
C ASP A 134 2.43 -7.58 -25.15
N LYS A 135 1.73 -7.79 -24.02
CA LYS A 135 1.37 -9.13 -23.55
C LYS A 135 0.04 -9.58 -24.11
N ASN A 136 -0.12 -10.90 -24.18
CA ASN A 136 -1.37 -11.52 -24.61
C ASN A 136 -2.44 -11.38 -23.50
N PHE A 137 -3.67 -11.07 -23.88
CA PHE A 137 -4.79 -10.90 -22.95
C PHE A 137 -5.03 -12.14 -22.08
N ASN A 138 -4.82 -13.35 -22.61
CA ASN A 138 -5.02 -14.57 -21.86
C ASN A 138 -4.01 -14.70 -20.70
N THR A 139 -2.75 -14.32 -20.94
CA THR A 139 -1.71 -14.31 -19.92
C THR A 139 -2.06 -13.32 -18.80
N ILE A 140 -2.51 -12.12 -19.16
CA ILE A 140 -2.93 -11.11 -18.17
C ILE A 140 -4.18 -11.57 -17.42
N ALA A 141 -5.18 -12.10 -18.10
CA ALA A 141 -6.40 -12.62 -17.47
C ALA A 141 -6.09 -13.77 -16.49
N MET A 142 -5.18 -14.68 -16.85
CA MET A 142 -4.71 -15.73 -15.94
C MET A 142 -3.96 -15.17 -14.74
N LEU A 143 -3.18 -14.10 -14.92
CA LEU A 143 -2.44 -13.46 -13.85
C LEU A 143 -3.38 -12.83 -12.81
N TYR A 144 -4.42 -12.11 -13.25
CA TYR A 144 -5.45 -11.58 -12.33
C TYR A 144 -6.20 -12.72 -11.62
N LYS A 145 -6.57 -13.79 -12.35
CA LYS A 145 -7.23 -14.96 -11.73
C LYS A 145 -6.34 -15.66 -10.70
N SER A 146 -5.04 -15.82 -10.98
CA SER A 146 -4.11 -16.50 -10.06
C SER A 146 -3.81 -15.67 -8.81
N ALA A 147 -3.96 -14.35 -8.87
CA ALA A 147 -3.92 -13.47 -7.70
C ALA A 147 -5.20 -13.46 -6.86
N GLY A 148 -6.26 -14.15 -7.33
CA GLY A 148 -7.50 -14.36 -6.59
C GLY A 148 -8.65 -13.44 -6.98
N PHE A 149 -8.53 -12.65 -8.06
CA PHE A 149 -9.66 -11.89 -8.58
C PHE A 149 -10.72 -12.81 -9.16
N MET A 150 -11.97 -12.65 -8.70
CA MET A 150 -13.09 -13.53 -9.13
C MET A 150 -13.75 -13.03 -10.42
N ASN A 151 -13.75 -11.72 -10.65
CA ASN A 151 -14.52 -11.07 -11.71
C ASN A 151 -13.59 -10.53 -12.80
N VAL A 152 -13.03 -11.41 -13.64
CA VAL A 152 -12.13 -11.02 -14.75
C VAL A 152 -12.83 -11.21 -16.08
N ASN A 153 -13.10 -10.10 -16.79
CA ASN A 153 -13.73 -10.06 -18.09
C ASN A 153 -12.77 -9.58 -19.19
N THR A 154 -12.93 -10.10 -20.40
CA THR A 154 -12.09 -9.77 -21.56
C THR A 154 -12.98 -9.28 -22.70
N VAL A 155 -12.66 -8.10 -23.26
CA VAL A 155 -13.48 -7.44 -24.28
C VAL A 155 -12.66 -7.25 -25.56
N PRO A 156 -13.06 -7.87 -26.70
CA PRO A 156 -12.40 -7.65 -27.98
C PRO A 156 -12.77 -6.27 -28.56
N MET A 157 -11.78 -5.54 -29.09
CA MET A 157 -11.99 -4.22 -29.69
C MET A 157 -12.37 -4.24 -31.18
N ASN A 158 -12.13 -5.37 -31.88
CA ASN A 158 -12.45 -5.52 -33.30
C ASN A 158 -11.93 -4.36 -34.18
N ASP A 159 -10.71 -3.92 -33.90
CA ASP A 159 -10.05 -2.74 -34.45
C ASP A 159 -8.94 -3.07 -35.46
N LEU A 160 -8.57 -4.35 -35.58
CA LEU A 160 -7.46 -4.76 -36.43
C LEU A 160 -7.79 -4.79 -37.91
N ASN A 161 -6.82 -4.32 -38.71
CA ASN A 161 -6.80 -4.38 -40.17
C ASN A 161 -5.60 -5.23 -40.63
N LEU A 162 -5.48 -5.51 -41.94
CA LEU A 162 -4.37 -6.29 -42.53
C LEU A 162 -2.97 -5.81 -42.09
N PHE A 163 -2.78 -4.51 -41.84
CA PHE A 163 -1.50 -3.94 -41.42
C PHE A 163 -1.22 -4.05 -39.90
N THR A 164 -2.25 -4.22 -39.07
CA THR A 164 -2.13 -4.26 -37.60
C THR A 164 -2.35 -5.66 -37.02
N MET A 165 -2.53 -6.68 -37.86
CA MET A 165 -2.79 -8.06 -37.47
C MET A 165 -1.74 -8.67 -36.52
N LYS A 166 -0.49 -8.16 -36.54
CA LYS A 166 0.56 -8.54 -35.59
C LYS A 166 0.23 -8.25 -34.12
N ASN A 167 -0.75 -7.37 -33.86
CA ASN A 167 -1.21 -7.02 -32.53
C ASN A 167 -2.40 -7.87 -32.07
N ASN A 168 -2.85 -8.85 -32.87
CA ASN A 168 -4.00 -9.69 -32.52
C ASN A 168 -3.77 -10.42 -31.18
N GLY A 169 -4.70 -10.18 -30.25
CA GLY A 169 -4.65 -10.71 -28.90
C GLY A 169 -3.73 -9.95 -27.93
N LYS A 170 -3.14 -8.81 -28.30
CA LYS A 170 -2.43 -7.95 -27.36
C LYS A 170 -3.40 -7.09 -26.57
N VAL A 171 -3.08 -6.88 -25.28
CA VAL A 171 -3.85 -5.99 -24.39
C VAL A 171 -3.68 -4.53 -24.82
N ASP A 172 -4.79 -3.79 -24.82
CA ASP A 172 -4.84 -2.35 -25.06
C ASP A 172 -4.92 -1.60 -23.73
N SER A 173 -5.95 -1.88 -22.93
CA SER A 173 -6.10 -1.35 -21.58
C SER A 173 -6.59 -2.40 -20.58
N VAL A 174 -6.32 -2.14 -19.31
CA VAL A 174 -6.89 -2.89 -18.18
C VAL A 174 -7.54 -1.87 -17.27
N SER A 175 -8.76 -2.14 -16.82
CA SER A 175 -9.43 -1.33 -15.81
C SER A 175 -9.90 -2.17 -14.63
N ILE A 176 -9.85 -1.58 -13.44
CA ILE A 176 -10.26 -2.18 -12.18
C ILE A 176 -11.41 -1.32 -11.63
N ASN A 177 -12.63 -1.87 -11.60
CA ASN A 177 -13.87 -1.13 -11.30
C ASN A 177 -14.10 0.10 -12.19
N GLY A 178 -13.57 0.11 -13.41
CA GLY A 178 -13.69 1.21 -14.37
C GLY A 178 -12.59 2.26 -14.30
N GLU A 179 -11.65 2.16 -13.35
CA GLU A 179 -10.46 3.02 -13.27
C GLU A 179 -9.27 2.34 -13.96
N GLU A 180 -8.56 3.08 -14.81
CA GLU A 180 -7.33 2.63 -15.49
C GLU A 180 -6.05 3.10 -14.79
N ASP A 181 -6.18 4.07 -13.86
CA ASP A 181 -5.07 4.64 -13.10
C ASP A 181 -4.74 3.75 -11.88
N PHE A 182 -3.87 2.75 -12.08
CA PHE A 182 -3.32 1.95 -11.00
C PHE A 182 -1.84 1.62 -11.24
N ASP A 183 -1.11 1.44 -10.13
CA ASP A 183 0.31 1.09 -10.14
C ASP A 183 0.54 -0.30 -9.52
N GLU A 184 1.73 -0.85 -9.75
CA GLU A 184 2.23 -1.98 -8.96
C GLU A 184 2.16 -1.68 -7.45
N GLY A 185 1.69 -2.66 -6.68
CA GLY A 185 1.57 -2.56 -5.23
C GLY A 185 0.23 -2.01 -4.75
N ASP A 186 -0.62 -1.50 -5.65
CA ASP A 186 -1.97 -1.10 -5.28
C ASP A 186 -2.80 -2.30 -4.82
N VAL A 187 -3.66 -2.06 -3.84
CA VAL A 187 -4.47 -3.10 -3.19
C VAL A 187 -5.92 -2.91 -3.60
N PHE A 188 -6.50 -3.97 -4.15
CA PHE A 188 -7.90 -3.99 -4.54
C PHE A 188 -8.61 -5.19 -3.90
N SER A 189 -9.92 -5.08 -3.70
CA SER A 189 -10.73 -6.23 -3.31
C SER A 189 -10.69 -7.29 -4.41
N LYS A 190 -10.56 -8.57 -4.04
CA LYS A 190 -10.67 -9.72 -4.96
C LYS A 190 -11.99 -9.78 -5.72
N ASN A 191 -13.02 -9.11 -5.21
CA ASN A 191 -14.33 -9.02 -5.87
C ASN A 191 -14.41 -7.86 -6.89
N SER A 192 -13.36 -7.04 -7.02
CA SER A 192 -13.31 -5.95 -8.00
C SER A 192 -13.49 -6.47 -9.42
N HIS A 193 -14.21 -5.72 -10.24
CA HIS A 193 -14.46 -6.07 -11.64
C HIS A 193 -13.28 -5.65 -12.51
N ILE A 194 -12.57 -6.63 -13.05
CA ILE A 194 -11.43 -6.42 -13.95
C ILE A 194 -11.93 -6.51 -15.38
N THR A 195 -11.72 -5.45 -16.17
CA THR A 195 -12.00 -5.45 -17.61
C THR A 195 -10.69 -5.31 -18.37
N ILE A 196 -10.39 -6.30 -19.21
CA ILE A 196 -9.20 -6.30 -20.07
C ILE A 196 -9.68 -6.10 -21.51
N THR A 197 -9.32 -4.98 -22.12
CA THR A 197 -9.58 -4.72 -23.54
C THR A 197 -8.39 -5.20 -24.36
N TYR A 198 -8.65 -5.80 -25.51
CA TYR A 198 -7.58 -6.31 -26.37
C TYR A 198 -7.89 -6.14 -27.84
N HIS A 199 -6.82 -5.99 -28.62
CA HIS A 199 -6.91 -5.85 -30.07
C HIS A 199 -7.38 -7.15 -30.70
N SER A 200 -8.41 -7.08 -31.52
CA SER A 200 -8.96 -8.23 -32.23
C SER A 200 -9.35 -7.89 -33.66
N GLY A 201 -9.36 -8.90 -34.53
CA GLY A 201 -9.86 -8.77 -35.90
C GLY A 201 -11.38 -8.69 -35.93
N LYS A 202 -11.91 -7.98 -36.94
CA LYS A 202 -13.34 -8.04 -37.29
C LYS A 202 -13.74 -9.38 -37.88
#